data_AF-A0A3D5FPU7-F1
#
_entry.id   AF-A0A3D5FPU7-F1
#
_cell.length_a   1.000
_cell.length_b   1.000
_cell.length_c   1.000
_cell.angle_alpha   90.00
_cell.angle_beta   90.00
_cell.angle_gamma   90.00
#
_symmetry.space_group_name_H-M   'P 1'
#
loop_
_entity.id
_entity.type
_entity.pdbx_description
1 polymer ?
#
loop_
_entity_poly.entity_id
_entity_poly.type
_entity_poly.pdbx_seq_one_letter_code
_entity_poly.pdbx_strand_id
1 'polypeptide(L)'
;NAGVETGAPDPRAASRVRPIRLRHLGRGLPPQELKRIDAEIDRLRQDRAQQHGQRKNIILQLGLRSAITRALCADERLLTLIEGVVHPGIAIYSAKMVEKPALDETVCHWHQDDAYSQQQSISACRMSVWIPLSDCDEGNGCLWVVPGSHLQGLQPWSRREDGFCNLAF
;
A
#
# COMPACT_ATOMS: atom_id res chain seq x y z
N ASN A 1 -22.98 -36.87 -3.05
CA ASN A 1 -21.83 -36.81 -2.13
C ASN A 1 -20.54 -36.86 -2.93
N ALA A 2 -20.03 -35.69 -3.31
CA ALA A 2 -18.65 -35.52 -3.76
C ALA A 2 -18.08 -34.38 -2.90
N GLY A 3 -17.20 -34.74 -1.97
CA GLY A 3 -16.58 -33.80 -1.05
C GLY A 3 -15.64 -32.86 -1.80
N VAL A 4 -15.81 -31.57 -1.59
CA VAL A 4 -14.79 -30.58 -1.93
C VAL A 4 -13.73 -30.67 -0.84
N GLU A 5 -12.61 -31.33 -1.14
CA GLU A 5 -11.42 -31.26 -0.30
C GLU A 5 -10.87 -29.83 -0.37
N THR A 6 -11.09 -29.06 0.69
CA THR A 6 -10.37 -27.82 0.93
C THR A 6 -8.93 -28.18 1.27
N GLY A 7 -8.06 -28.20 0.26
CA GLY A 7 -6.62 -28.35 0.47
C GLY A 7 -6.12 -27.24 1.39
N ALA A 8 -5.53 -27.61 2.52
CA ALA A 8 -4.87 -26.67 3.42
C ALA A 8 -3.79 -25.89 2.64
N PRO A 9 -3.62 -24.57 2.90
CA PRO A 9 -2.59 -23.79 2.22
C PRO A 9 -1.22 -24.43 2.42
N ASP A 10 -0.47 -24.59 1.32
CA ASP A 10 0.85 -25.23 1.32
C ASP A 10 1.79 -24.51 2.30
N PRO A 11 2.24 -25.17 3.38
CA PRO A 11 3.13 -24.57 4.38
C PRO A 11 4.50 -24.17 3.80
N ARG A 12 4.85 -24.59 2.58
CA ARG A 12 6.08 -24.20 1.88
C ARG A 12 6.01 -22.80 1.26
N ALA A 13 4.83 -22.21 1.08
CA ALA A 13 4.68 -20.84 0.58
C ALA A 13 5.32 -19.79 1.51
N ALA A 14 5.38 -20.08 2.81
CA ALA A 14 6.03 -19.23 3.82
C ALA A 14 7.56 -19.10 3.63
N SER A 15 8.21 -20.01 2.91
CA SER A 15 9.67 -20.01 2.73
C SER A 15 10.19 -18.94 1.76
N ARG A 16 9.30 -18.16 1.13
CA ARG A 16 9.68 -17.16 0.11
C ARG A 16 9.25 -15.74 0.43
N VAL A 17 8.70 -15.47 1.61
CA VAL A 17 8.33 -14.09 1.99
C VAL A 17 9.58 -13.22 2.04
N ARG A 18 9.53 -12.04 1.41
CA ARG A 18 10.64 -11.09 1.42
C ARG A 18 10.19 -9.73 1.97
N PRO A 19 10.93 -9.15 2.92
CA PRO A 19 10.75 -7.76 3.29
C PRO A 19 11.28 -6.87 2.17
N ILE A 20 10.55 -5.81 1.85
CA ILE A 20 11.06 -4.76 0.98
C ILE A 20 11.87 -3.80 1.86
N ARG A 21 13.18 -4.06 1.94
CA ARG A 21 14.12 -3.18 2.62
C ARG A 21 14.44 -2.02 1.69
N LEU A 22 13.93 -0.84 2.01
CA LEU A 22 14.27 0.39 1.31
C LEU A 22 14.94 1.33 2.31
N ARG A 23 16.27 1.35 2.23
CA ARG A 23 17.06 2.43 2.82
C ARG A 23 17.18 3.52 1.77
N HIS A 24 16.59 4.68 2.04
CA HIS A 24 16.75 5.89 1.22
C HIS A 24 16.30 5.80 -0.26
N LEU A 25 15.03 5.46 -0.52
CA LEU A 25 14.42 5.86 -1.82
C LEU A 25 14.23 7.38 -1.93
N GLY A 26 14.45 8.11 -0.83
CA GLY A 26 14.77 9.54 -0.82
C GLY A 26 16.01 9.93 -1.65
N ARG A 27 16.75 8.99 -2.26
CA ARG A 27 17.74 9.32 -3.29
C ARG A 27 17.11 9.81 -4.62
N GLY A 28 15.83 9.52 -4.86
CA GLY A 28 15.11 10.05 -6.02
C GLY A 28 14.59 11.48 -5.82
N LEU A 29 14.28 11.85 -4.56
CA LEU A 29 13.71 13.14 -4.18
C LEU A 29 14.77 14.01 -3.47
N PRO A 30 15.12 15.20 -3.98
CA PRO A 30 16.01 16.13 -3.30
C PRO A 30 15.62 16.36 -1.82
N PRO A 31 16.57 16.48 -0.88
CA PRO A 31 16.26 16.66 0.55
C PRO A 31 15.33 17.83 0.86
N GLN A 32 15.40 18.91 0.07
CA GLN A 32 14.49 20.04 0.21
C GLN A 32 13.04 19.70 -0.18
N GLU A 33 12.87 18.85 -1.18
CA GLU A 33 11.56 18.34 -1.60
C GLU A 33 10.95 17.45 -0.52
N LEU A 34 11.76 16.53 0.05
CA LEU A 34 11.35 15.70 1.19
C LEU A 34 10.88 16.54 2.37
N LYS A 35 11.65 17.57 2.77
CA LYS A 35 11.25 18.48 3.85
C LYS A 35 9.91 19.18 3.59
N ARG A 36 9.64 19.55 2.34
CA ARG A 36 8.35 20.18 1.95
C ARG A 36 7.21 19.18 2.00
N ILE A 37 7.45 17.94 1.57
CA ILE A 37 6.48 16.84 1.66
C ILE A 37 6.18 16.53 3.13
N ASP A 38 7.20 16.43 3.98
CA ASP A 38 7.05 16.17 5.42
C ASP A 38 6.22 17.27 6.10
N ALA A 39 6.58 18.54 5.88
CA ALA A 39 5.85 19.67 6.44
C ALA A 39 4.38 19.69 6.00
N GLU A 40 4.12 19.33 4.74
CA GLU A 40 2.76 19.25 4.24
C GLU A 40 1.97 18.08 4.84
N ILE A 41 2.61 16.92 5.02
CA ILE A 41 1.98 15.78 5.68
C ILE A 41 1.66 16.11 7.14
N ASP A 42 2.57 16.78 7.85
CA ASP A 42 2.34 17.22 9.22
C ASP A 42 1.18 18.21 9.32
N ARG A 43 1.07 19.14 8.37
CA ARG A 43 -0.09 20.03 8.25
C ARG A 43 -1.39 19.24 8.04
N LEU A 44 -1.41 18.30 7.08
CA LEU A 44 -2.57 17.48 6.79
C LEU A 44 -2.97 16.56 7.96
N ARG A 45 -1.99 16.07 8.73
CA ARG A 45 -2.21 15.30 9.97
C ARG A 45 -2.93 16.15 11.01
N GLN A 46 -2.49 17.38 11.21
CA GLN A 46 -3.11 18.32 12.16
C GLN A 46 -4.54 18.67 11.73
N ASP A 47 -4.76 18.98 10.45
CA ASP A 47 -6.09 19.24 9.90
C ASP A 47 -7.04 18.05 10.10
N ARG A 48 -6.57 16.82 9.85
CA ARG A 48 -7.37 15.59 10.05
C ARG A 48 -7.67 15.36 11.53
N ALA A 49 -6.73 15.63 12.43
CA ALA A 49 -6.93 15.43 13.88
C ALA A 49 -8.09 16.30 14.42
N GLN A 50 -8.40 17.41 13.74
CA GLN A 50 -9.53 18.28 14.05
C GLN A 50 -10.87 17.76 13.48
N GLN A 51 -10.86 16.74 12.63
CA GLN A 51 -12.05 16.16 11.99
C GLN A 51 -12.52 14.90 12.71
N HIS A 52 -13.76 14.91 13.22
CA HIS A 52 -14.37 13.76 13.87
C HIS A 52 -14.70 12.62 12.88
N GLY A 53 -14.42 11.37 13.26
CA GLY A 53 -14.86 10.16 12.54
C GLY A 53 -13.91 9.64 11.43
N GLN A 54 -12.77 10.29 11.18
CA GLN A 54 -11.76 9.79 10.24
C GLN A 54 -10.87 8.71 10.89
N ARG A 55 -10.40 7.74 10.09
CA ARG A 55 -9.44 6.73 10.56
C ARG A 55 -8.11 7.42 10.92
N LYS A 56 -7.67 7.28 12.17
CA LYS A 56 -6.57 8.06 12.77
C LYS A 56 -5.24 8.02 12.01
N ASN A 57 -4.94 6.95 11.28
CA ASN A 57 -3.60 6.72 10.71
C ASN A 57 -3.57 6.78 9.17
N ILE A 58 -4.65 7.25 8.51
CA ILE A 58 -4.74 7.25 7.05
C ILE A 58 -5.26 8.56 6.50
N ILE A 59 -4.64 9.02 5.41
CA ILE A 59 -5.13 10.12 4.59
C ILE A 59 -5.50 9.55 3.23
N LEU A 60 -6.80 9.46 2.95
CA LEU A 60 -7.30 9.05 1.64
C LEU A 60 -7.25 10.20 0.64
N GLN A 61 -7.33 9.88 -0.65
CA GLN A 61 -7.33 10.83 -1.77
C GLN A 61 -6.16 11.82 -1.68
N LEU A 62 -4.97 11.32 -1.35
CA LEU A 62 -3.79 12.13 -1.01
C LEU A 62 -3.50 13.20 -2.08
N GLY A 63 -3.52 12.84 -3.37
CA GLY A 63 -3.29 13.78 -4.48
C GLY A 63 -4.33 14.90 -4.64
N LEU A 64 -5.45 14.85 -3.90
CA LEU A 64 -6.48 15.90 -3.87
C LEU A 64 -6.38 16.80 -2.64
N ARG A 65 -5.46 16.50 -1.71
CA ARG A 65 -5.36 17.24 -0.42
C ARG A 65 -4.58 18.55 -0.53
N SER A 66 -3.59 18.64 -1.42
CA SER A 66 -2.90 19.89 -1.73
C SER A 66 -2.13 19.83 -3.04
N ALA A 67 -1.54 20.96 -3.44
CA ALA A 67 -0.66 21.02 -4.61
C ALA A 67 0.62 20.19 -4.44
N ILE A 68 1.17 20.12 -3.22
CA ILE A 68 2.39 19.34 -2.93
C ILE A 68 2.10 17.85 -3.04
N THR A 69 1.02 17.36 -2.44
CA THR A 69 0.67 15.94 -2.54
C THR A 69 0.22 15.54 -3.94
N ARG A 70 -0.42 16.45 -4.68
CA ARG A 70 -0.71 16.26 -6.10
C ARG A 70 0.56 16.10 -6.94
N ALA A 71 1.54 16.98 -6.73
CA ALA A 71 2.82 16.90 -7.41
C ALA A 71 3.53 15.58 -7.12
N LEU A 72 3.54 15.14 -5.85
CA LEU A 72 4.10 13.85 -5.47
C LEU A 72 3.39 12.68 -6.18
N CYS A 73 2.07 12.69 -6.27
CA CYS A 73 1.32 11.64 -6.97
C CYS A 73 1.54 11.63 -8.49
N ALA A 74 1.81 12.79 -9.09
CA ALA A 74 1.99 12.97 -10.53
C ALA A 74 3.47 13.16 -10.92
N ASP A 75 4.40 12.74 -10.07
CA ASP A 75 5.82 12.93 -10.28
C ASP A 75 6.33 12.18 -11.51
N GLU A 76 6.95 12.86 -12.46
CA GLU A 76 7.43 12.23 -13.69
C GLU A 76 8.44 11.11 -13.43
N ARG A 77 9.28 11.21 -12.39
CA ARG A 77 10.23 10.14 -12.03
C ARG A 77 9.50 8.87 -11.64
N LEU A 78 8.34 8.98 -10.99
CA LEU A 78 7.51 7.84 -10.63
C LEU A 78 6.76 7.29 -11.84
N LEU A 79 6.18 8.19 -12.64
CA LEU A 79 5.40 7.80 -13.81
C LEU A 79 6.27 7.08 -14.86
N THR A 80 7.48 7.57 -15.12
CA THR A 80 8.46 6.92 -16.00
C THR A 80 8.86 5.53 -15.50
N LEU A 81 8.91 5.27 -14.19
CA LEU A 81 9.25 3.94 -13.67
C LEU A 81 8.15 2.89 -13.95
N ILE A 82 6.90 3.31 -14.11
CA ILE A 82 5.75 2.40 -14.24
C ILE A 82 5.11 2.40 -15.63
N GLU A 83 5.49 3.33 -16.52
CA GLU A 83 4.90 3.48 -17.85
C GLU A 83 5.01 2.21 -18.71
N GLY A 84 6.10 1.45 -18.55
CA GLY A 84 6.32 0.20 -19.28
C GLY A 84 5.53 -1.00 -18.74
N VAL A 85 4.80 -0.82 -17.63
CA VAL A 85 4.04 -1.88 -16.98
C VAL A 85 2.53 -1.60 -16.99
N VAL A 86 2.13 -0.33 -16.93
CA VAL A 86 0.71 0.08 -16.92
C VAL A 86 0.23 0.45 -18.33
N HIS A 87 -0.75 -0.29 -18.84
CA HIS A 87 -1.34 -0.07 -20.17
C HIS A 87 -2.87 0.05 -20.12
N PRO A 88 -3.51 0.85 -21.01
CA PRO A 88 -2.91 1.61 -22.13
C PRO A 88 -2.31 2.96 -21.73
N GLY A 89 -2.39 3.33 -20.45
CA GLY A 89 -1.83 4.56 -19.91
C GLY A 89 -2.07 4.64 -18.40
N ILE A 90 -1.42 5.60 -17.74
CA ILE A 90 -1.44 5.70 -16.29
C ILE A 90 -2.64 6.57 -15.86
N ALA A 91 -3.49 6.01 -15.00
CA ALA A 91 -4.52 6.75 -14.28
C ALA A 91 -4.43 6.43 -12.78
N ILE A 92 -4.49 7.46 -11.94
CA ILE A 92 -4.41 7.30 -10.49
C ILE A 92 -5.83 7.00 -9.97
N TYR A 93 -6.10 5.71 -9.73
CA TYR A 93 -7.38 5.28 -9.15
C TYR A 93 -7.54 5.74 -7.70
N SER A 94 -6.48 5.59 -6.91
CA SER A 94 -6.46 6.04 -5.52
C SER A 94 -5.04 6.32 -5.06
N ALA A 95 -4.89 7.33 -4.20
CA ALA A 95 -3.66 7.60 -3.47
C ALA A 95 -3.98 7.72 -1.99
N LYS A 96 -3.20 7.07 -1.14
CA LYS A 96 -3.39 7.06 0.31
C LYS A 96 -2.05 7.20 1.02
N MET A 97 -2.02 8.02 2.07
CA MET A 97 -0.95 8.00 3.06
C MET A 97 -1.35 7.02 4.16
N VAL A 98 -0.45 6.12 4.53
CA VAL A 98 -0.63 5.22 5.67
C VAL A 98 0.50 5.47 6.64
N GLU A 99 0.13 5.82 7.86
CA GLU A 99 1.05 6.08 8.95
C GLU A 99 1.12 4.86 9.84
N LYS A 100 2.33 4.52 10.27
CA LYS A 100 2.57 3.48 11.28
C LYS A 100 3.34 4.10 12.44
N PRO A 101 2.63 4.66 13.44
CA PRO A 101 3.25 5.23 14.62
C PRO A 101 4.13 4.20 15.36
N ALA A 102 5.09 4.70 16.13
CA ALA A 102 5.86 3.84 17.01
C ALA A 102 4.93 3.10 17.98
N LEU A 103 5.21 1.80 18.17
CA LEU A 103 4.41 0.91 19.03
C LEU A 103 2.95 0.72 18.58
N ASP A 104 2.63 1.01 17.31
CA ASP A 104 1.32 0.68 16.74
C ASP A 104 1.21 -0.85 16.54
N GLU A 105 0.34 -1.47 17.33
CA GLU A 105 0.04 -2.90 17.29
C GLU A 105 -1.02 -3.26 16.22
N THR A 106 -1.51 -2.27 15.47
CA THR A 106 -2.50 -2.52 14.41
C THR A 106 -1.94 -3.47 13.36
N VAL A 107 -2.59 -4.62 13.23
CA VAL A 107 -2.21 -5.66 12.26
C VAL A 107 -2.70 -5.29 10.86
N CYS A 108 -1.84 -5.46 9.86
CA CYS A 108 -2.23 -5.51 8.46
C CYS A 108 -2.10 -6.97 8.02
N HIS A 109 -3.21 -7.71 7.98
CA HIS A 109 -3.18 -9.14 7.66
C HIS A 109 -2.71 -9.37 6.21
N TRP A 110 -2.24 -10.58 5.91
CA TRP A 110 -1.92 -10.99 4.54
C TRP A 110 -3.16 -10.86 3.65
N HIS A 111 -3.09 -10.03 2.61
CA HIS A 111 -4.21 -9.74 1.71
C HIS A 111 -3.71 -9.42 0.30
N GLN A 112 -4.61 -9.50 -0.68
CA GLN A 112 -4.43 -8.90 -2.01
C GLN A 112 -5.30 -7.65 -2.06
N ASP A 113 -4.77 -6.53 -2.54
CA ASP A 113 -5.55 -5.31 -2.74
C ASP A 113 -6.82 -5.57 -3.58
N ASP A 114 -6.76 -6.53 -4.51
CA ASP A 114 -7.89 -6.98 -5.32
C ASP A 114 -9.08 -7.53 -4.52
N ALA A 115 -8.87 -8.08 -3.33
CA ALA A 115 -9.97 -8.55 -2.47
C ALA A 115 -10.92 -7.41 -2.06
N TYR A 116 -10.45 -6.16 -2.08
CA TYR A 116 -11.21 -4.97 -1.73
C TYR A 116 -11.89 -4.28 -2.92
N SER A 117 -11.69 -4.78 -4.14
CA SER A 117 -12.32 -4.25 -5.35
C SER A 117 -13.73 -4.81 -5.51
N GLN A 118 -14.75 -3.95 -5.50
CA GLN A 118 -16.17 -4.37 -5.53
C GLN A 118 -16.65 -4.97 -6.87
N GLN A 119 -15.84 -4.90 -7.93
CA GLN A 119 -16.15 -5.46 -9.24
C GLN A 119 -14.94 -6.20 -9.77
N GLN A 120 -15.20 -7.28 -10.53
CA GLN A 120 -14.23 -8.13 -11.23
C GLN A 120 -12.97 -7.34 -11.58
N SER A 121 -11.95 -7.46 -10.74
CA SER A 121 -10.76 -6.63 -10.84
C SER A 121 -10.15 -6.87 -12.21
N ILE A 122 -9.94 -5.81 -12.99
CA ILE A 122 -9.02 -5.84 -14.12
C ILE A 122 -7.60 -5.83 -13.52
N SER A 123 -7.28 -6.88 -12.76
CA SER A 123 -6.01 -7.03 -12.04
C SER A 123 -4.83 -6.80 -12.98
N ALA A 124 -4.96 -7.29 -14.21
CA ALA A 124 -3.98 -7.14 -15.28
C ALA A 124 -3.64 -5.68 -15.63
N CYS A 125 -4.53 -4.72 -15.35
CA CYS A 125 -4.32 -3.30 -15.64
C CYS A 125 -4.13 -2.44 -14.38
N ARG A 126 -4.06 -3.06 -13.19
CA ARG A 126 -3.96 -2.33 -11.93
C ARG A 126 -2.72 -2.71 -11.14
N MET A 127 -2.02 -1.70 -10.64
CA MET A 127 -0.90 -1.89 -9.72
C MET A 127 -0.91 -0.84 -8.62
N SER A 128 -0.20 -1.14 -7.54
CA SER A 128 0.06 -0.22 -6.43
C SER A 128 1.54 0.16 -6.44
N VAL A 129 1.84 1.45 -6.34
CA VAL A 129 3.19 1.96 -6.08
C VAL A 129 3.29 2.30 -4.59
N TRP A 130 4.30 1.77 -3.93
CA TRP A 130 4.57 2.06 -2.52
C TRP A 130 5.86 2.87 -2.39
N ILE A 131 5.76 4.04 -1.76
CA ILE A 131 6.88 4.97 -1.59
C ILE A 131 7.11 5.17 -0.09
N PRO A 132 8.23 4.69 0.47
CA PRO A 132 8.58 4.98 1.86
C PRO A 132 8.98 6.45 1.99
N LEU A 133 8.35 7.16 2.93
CA LEU A 133 8.74 8.52 3.31
C LEU A 133 9.71 8.57 4.49
N SER A 134 9.82 7.47 5.22
CA SER A 134 10.85 7.23 6.23
C SER A 134 11.63 5.97 5.87
N ASP A 135 12.82 5.79 6.43
CA ASP A 135 13.54 4.52 6.27
C ASP A 135 12.69 3.38 6.82
N CYS A 136 12.61 2.26 6.09
CA CYS A 136 11.83 1.10 6.47
C CYS A 136 12.70 -0.16 6.54
N ASP A 137 12.57 -0.91 7.63
CA ASP A 137 13.19 -2.21 7.87
C ASP A 137 12.22 -3.18 8.59
N GLU A 138 12.69 -4.38 8.92
CA GLU A 138 11.84 -5.37 9.59
C GLU A 138 11.36 -4.93 10.98
N GLY A 139 12.06 -4.01 11.64
CA GLY A 139 11.75 -3.54 12.98
C GLY A 139 10.68 -2.45 13.03
N ASN A 140 10.41 -1.76 11.92
CA ASN A 140 9.45 -0.65 11.88
C ASN A 140 8.25 -0.87 10.95
N GLY A 141 8.01 -2.13 10.56
CA GLY A 141 6.83 -2.50 9.79
C GLY A 141 6.93 -2.19 8.30
N CYS A 142 8.10 -2.45 7.69
CA CYS A 142 8.25 -2.43 6.24
C CYS A 142 7.21 -3.30 5.53
N LEU A 143 6.94 -3.01 4.26
CA LEU A 143 6.08 -3.85 3.43
C LEU A 143 6.72 -5.24 3.22
N TRP A 144 5.91 -6.29 3.32
CA TRP A 144 6.31 -7.65 2.97
C TRP A 144 5.51 -8.13 1.78
N VAL A 145 6.17 -8.88 0.89
CA VAL A 145 5.54 -9.46 -0.30
C VAL A 145 5.89 -10.93 -0.41
N VAL A 146 4.96 -11.70 -0.99
CA VAL A 146 5.20 -13.09 -1.40
C VAL A 146 5.53 -13.08 -2.91
N PRO A 147 6.80 -13.30 -3.30
CA PRO A 147 7.21 -13.26 -4.70
C PRO A 147 6.40 -14.27 -5.54
N GLY A 148 5.91 -13.81 -6.69
CA GLY A 148 5.12 -14.63 -7.61
C GLY A 148 3.65 -14.84 -7.24
N SER A 149 3.19 -14.37 -6.08
CA SER A 149 1.77 -14.54 -5.68
C SER A 149 0.78 -13.88 -6.64
N HIS A 150 1.17 -12.79 -7.30
CA HIS A 150 0.38 -12.11 -8.33
C HIS A 150 0.05 -13.00 -9.55
N LEU A 151 0.80 -14.07 -9.79
CA LEU A 151 0.56 -15.01 -10.91
C LEU A 151 -0.56 -16.01 -10.63
N GLN A 152 -1.04 -16.09 -9.38
CA GLN A 152 -2.04 -17.07 -8.96
C GLN A 152 -3.48 -16.53 -9.06
N GLY A 153 -3.65 -15.27 -9.48
CA GLY A 153 -4.94 -14.59 -9.42
C GLY A 153 -5.41 -14.31 -7.98
N LEU A 154 -6.65 -13.83 -7.84
CA LEU A 154 -7.24 -13.56 -6.54
C LEU A 154 -7.48 -14.87 -5.78
N GLN A 155 -6.88 -15.00 -4.61
CA GLN A 155 -7.06 -16.16 -3.74
C GLN A 155 -8.34 -16.03 -2.89
N PRO A 156 -8.92 -17.17 -2.43
CA PRO A 156 -10.04 -17.14 -1.49
C PRO A 156 -9.67 -16.43 -0.19
N TRP A 157 -10.52 -15.55 0.31
CA TRP A 157 -10.28 -14.78 1.52
C TRP A 157 -11.41 -14.95 2.54
N SER A 158 -11.11 -14.67 3.80
CA SER A 158 -12.05 -14.60 4.91
C SER A 158 -11.92 -13.26 5.61
N ARG A 159 -13.02 -12.76 6.19
CA ARG A 159 -12.98 -11.53 6.96
C ARG A 159 -12.50 -11.80 8.38
N ARG A 160 -11.44 -11.11 8.80
CA ARG A 160 -10.99 -11.03 10.20
C ARG A 160 -11.76 -9.94 10.93
N GLU A 161 -11.96 -10.11 12.23
CA GLU A 161 -12.65 -9.13 13.07
C GLU A 161 -11.75 -7.94 13.43
N ASP A 162 -10.44 -8.15 13.39
CA ASP A 162 -9.40 -7.19 13.74
C ASP A 162 -8.55 -6.78 12.52
N GLY A 163 -7.66 -5.82 12.75
CA GLY A 163 -6.68 -5.36 11.77
C GLY A 163 -7.21 -4.36 10.74
N PHE A 164 -6.27 -3.61 10.16
CA PHE A 164 -6.54 -2.58 9.17
C PHE A 164 -6.97 -3.17 7.82
N CYS A 165 -6.22 -4.16 7.35
CA CYS A 165 -6.59 -5.00 6.21
C CYS A 165 -7.10 -6.34 6.74
N ASN A 166 -8.43 -6.50 6.74
CA ASN A 166 -9.14 -7.63 7.31
C ASN A 166 -9.76 -8.64 6.30
N LEU A 167 -9.59 -8.48 4.99
CA LEU A 167 -9.96 -9.50 4.00
C LEU A 167 -8.70 -10.33 3.75
N ALA A 168 -8.50 -11.31 4.63
CA ALA A 168 -7.24 -12.03 4.75
C ALA A 168 -7.33 -13.42 4.11
N PHE A 169 -6.20 -13.91 3.64
CA PHE A 169 -6.04 -15.32 3.28
C PHE A 169 -5.97 -16.23 4.52
#